data_AF-A0A7V9TIY5-F1
#
_entry.id   AF-A0A7V9TIY5-F1
#
_cell.length_a   1.000
_cell.length_b   1.000
_cell.length_c   1.000
_cell.angle_alpha   90.00
_cell.angle_beta   90.00
_cell.angle_gamma   90.00
#
_symmetry.space_group_name_H-M   'P 1'
#
loop_
_entity.id
_entity.type
_entity.pdbx_description
1 polymer ?
#
loop_
_entity_poly.entity_id
_entity_poly.type
_entity_poly.pdbx_seq_one_letter_code
_entity_poly.pdbx_strand_id
1 'polypeptide(L)'
;MKKFAAARINQLLQLFLEFDAPPSNAEQLLHRLRVFGLKGITKLKLTSNRAVMVSFSGSELRVNNGYLDAPENVHRAIVQFVQGRTRAERHGAQQTILTHPVAAAHRAPVRRPGRARPEDATTLRELAHWHQEYNRRHFGGTLAEIQIKLSGRMKSRLGQYTTATPYGEPAEITISRNHIRKHGWAEALHTLLHEMVHQWQAETGLPIDHGTMFRTKATAVGIAAQARRELRAPAPKALIVAQQELGLRAARRS
;
A
#
# COMPACT_ATOMS: atom_id res chain seq x y z
N MET A 1 6.62 52.53 -22.57
CA MET A 1 7.20 51.48 -21.71
C MET A 1 6.61 51.38 -20.29
N LYS A 2 5.88 52.38 -19.75
CA LYS A 2 5.31 52.33 -18.38
C LYS A 2 4.02 51.48 -18.21
N LYS A 3 3.27 51.18 -19.28
CA LYS A 3 2.00 50.43 -19.22
C LYS A 3 2.14 48.91 -19.04
N PHE A 4 3.27 48.31 -19.45
CA PHE A 4 3.50 46.86 -19.33
C PHE A 4 3.94 46.42 -17.92
N ALA A 5 4.64 47.28 -17.18
CA ALA A 5 5.02 47.00 -15.80
C ALA A 5 3.81 47.03 -14.86
N ALA A 6 2.90 48.00 -15.04
CA ALA A 6 1.69 48.14 -14.22
C ALA A 6 0.71 46.96 -14.40
N ALA A 7 0.55 46.45 -15.62
CA ALA A 7 -0.29 45.27 -15.89
C ALA A 7 0.26 43.99 -15.23
N ARG A 8 1.58 43.80 -15.25
CA ARG A 8 2.24 42.65 -14.61
C ARG A 8 2.23 42.76 -13.09
N ILE A 9 2.33 43.96 -12.54
CA ILE A 9 2.20 44.22 -11.09
C ILE A 9 0.75 44.00 -10.63
N ASN A 10 -0.27 44.45 -11.39
CA ASN A 10 -1.67 44.15 -11.08
C ASN A 10 -2.01 42.66 -11.21
N GLN A 11 -1.43 41.95 -12.17
CA GLN A 11 -1.60 40.50 -12.33
C GLN A 11 -0.92 39.72 -11.19
N LEU A 12 0.21 40.20 -10.68
CA LEU A 12 0.88 39.63 -9.50
C LEU A 12 0.17 39.99 -8.19
N LEU A 13 -0.42 41.19 -8.06
CA LEU A 13 -1.21 41.60 -6.90
C LEU A 13 -2.57 40.89 -6.84
N GLN A 14 -3.22 40.64 -7.99
CA GLN A 14 -4.40 39.76 -8.07
C GLN A 14 -4.05 38.33 -7.69
N LEU A 15 -2.88 37.81 -8.11
CA LEU A 15 -2.40 36.50 -7.66
C LEU A 15 -2.10 36.45 -6.15
N PHE A 16 -1.59 37.53 -5.57
CA PHE A 16 -1.25 37.60 -4.14
C PHE A 16 -2.46 37.61 -3.21
N LEU A 17 -3.59 38.20 -3.65
CA LEU A 17 -4.86 38.20 -2.91
C LEU A 17 -5.63 36.87 -3.01
N GLU A 18 -5.33 36.02 -4.00
CA GLU A 18 -5.94 34.67 -4.16
C GLU A 18 -5.27 33.57 -3.31
N PHE A 19 -4.23 33.87 -2.52
CA PHE A 19 -3.55 32.88 -1.67
C PHE A 19 -4.37 32.42 -0.46
N ASP A 20 -5.42 33.14 -0.05
CA ASP A 20 -6.29 32.74 1.06
C ASP A 20 -7.38 31.75 0.64
N ALA A 21 -7.71 31.63 -0.65
CA ALA A 21 -8.70 30.66 -1.11
C ALA A 21 -8.04 29.28 -1.25
N PRO A 22 -8.59 28.19 -0.69
CA PRO A 22 -8.02 26.85 -0.87
C PRO A 22 -8.04 26.45 -2.36
N PRO A 23 -6.99 25.77 -2.87
CA PRO A 23 -6.95 25.31 -4.26
C PRO A 23 -8.11 24.36 -4.52
N SER A 24 -8.87 24.55 -5.60
CA SER A 24 -10.01 23.71 -5.95
C SER A 24 -9.66 22.57 -6.90
N ASN A 25 -8.47 22.58 -7.50
CA ASN A 25 -8.06 21.61 -8.50
C ASN A 25 -6.53 21.33 -8.50
N ALA A 26 -6.13 20.37 -9.34
CA ALA A 26 -4.75 19.89 -9.39
C ALA A 26 -3.73 20.96 -9.83
N GLU A 27 -4.15 21.85 -10.72
CA GLU A 27 -3.29 22.90 -11.28
C GLU A 27 -3.07 24.01 -10.25
N GLN A 28 -4.13 24.44 -9.57
CA GLN A 28 -4.05 25.42 -8.49
C GLN A 28 -3.21 24.89 -7.32
N LEU A 29 -3.39 23.62 -6.94
CA LEU A 29 -2.55 23.00 -5.91
C LEU A 29 -1.09 22.94 -6.37
N LEU A 30 -0.82 22.52 -7.61
CA LEU A 30 0.56 22.47 -8.13
C LEU A 30 1.22 23.86 -8.15
N HIS A 31 0.47 24.90 -8.53
CA HIS A 31 0.95 26.27 -8.49
C HIS A 31 1.31 26.70 -7.06
N ARG A 32 0.41 26.46 -6.10
CA ARG A 32 0.65 26.75 -4.67
C ARG A 32 1.88 26.02 -4.14
N LEU A 33 2.04 24.73 -4.44
CA LEU A 33 3.21 23.97 -4.01
C LEU A 33 4.52 24.50 -4.65
N ARG A 34 4.48 24.98 -5.90
CA ARG A 34 5.64 25.62 -6.56
C ARG A 34 6.04 26.92 -5.88
N VAL A 35 5.06 27.72 -5.43
CA VAL A 35 5.32 28.94 -4.65
C VAL A 35 6.01 28.59 -3.34
N PHE A 36 5.64 27.48 -2.71
CA PHE A 36 6.33 26.94 -1.53
C PHE A 36 7.68 26.25 -1.83
N GLY A 37 8.12 26.24 -3.08
CA GLY A 37 9.45 25.77 -3.47
C GLY A 37 9.50 24.38 -4.10
N LEU A 38 8.37 23.81 -4.52
CA LEU A 38 8.34 22.53 -5.25
C LEU A 38 9.07 22.65 -6.61
N LYS A 39 10.12 21.84 -6.80
CA LYS A 39 10.92 21.78 -8.04
C LYS A 39 10.87 20.38 -8.65
N GLY A 40 11.12 20.26 -9.96
CA GLY A 40 11.21 18.98 -10.66
C GLY A 40 9.88 18.26 -10.94
N ILE A 41 8.77 18.71 -10.35
CA ILE A 41 7.42 18.20 -10.64
C ILE A 41 6.77 19.04 -11.75
N THR A 42 6.44 18.38 -12.86
CA THR A 42 5.77 19.00 -14.00
C THR A 42 4.27 18.76 -13.97
N LYS A 43 3.81 17.66 -13.35
CA LYS A 43 2.40 17.26 -13.33
C LYS A 43 1.94 16.85 -11.94
N LEU A 44 0.74 17.32 -11.56
CA LEU A 44 0.04 16.86 -10.36
C LEU A 44 -1.23 16.10 -10.75
N LYS A 45 -1.45 14.93 -10.13
CA LYS A 45 -2.71 14.19 -10.23
C LYS A 45 -3.38 14.11 -8.87
N LEU A 46 -4.65 14.46 -8.84
CA LEU A 46 -5.45 14.24 -7.66
C LEU A 46 -6.00 12.81 -7.62
N THR A 47 -6.12 12.24 -6.43
CA THR A 47 -6.69 10.90 -6.24
C THR A 47 -7.65 10.87 -5.06
N SER A 48 -8.70 10.06 -5.17
CA SER A 48 -9.57 9.71 -4.05
C SER A 48 -9.14 8.39 -3.36
N ASN A 49 -7.99 7.82 -3.76
CA ASN A 49 -7.49 6.59 -3.16
C ASN A 49 -6.98 6.86 -1.74
N ARG A 50 -7.66 6.28 -0.74
CA ARG A 50 -7.30 6.39 0.69
C ARG A 50 -5.92 5.83 1.02
N ALA A 51 -5.44 4.84 0.27
CA ALA A 51 -4.12 4.24 0.49
C ALA A 51 -2.97 5.14 0.01
N VAL A 52 -3.26 6.17 -0.81
CA VAL A 52 -2.25 7.07 -1.37
C VAL A 52 -2.56 8.49 -0.92
N MET A 53 -1.93 8.91 0.17
CA MET A 53 -2.05 10.27 0.69
C MET A 53 -1.25 11.25 -0.17
N VAL A 54 0.05 10.99 -0.33
CA VAL A 54 0.98 11.77 -1.16
C VAL A 54 2.04 10.82 -1.70
N SER A 55 2.30 10.83 -3.00
CA SER A 55 3.34 10.00 -3.63
C SER A 55 3.90 10.69 -4.86
N PHE A 56 5.17 10.50 -5.20
CA PHE A 56 5.75 11.06 -6.42
C PHE A 56 6.68 10.06 -7.11
N SER A 57 6.80 10.17 -8.42
CA SER A 57 7.72 9.39 -9.24
C SER A 57 8.16 10.21 -10.44
N GLY A 58 9.47 10.37 -10.61
CA GLY A 58 10.03 11.28 -11.61
C GLY A 58 9.47 12.69 -11.43
N SER A 59 8.79 13.21 -12.45
CA SER A 59 8.17 14.54 -12.47
C SER A 59 6.66 14.55 -12.21
N GLU A 60 6.05 13.42 -11.82
CA GLU A 60 4.63 13.34 -11.47
C GLU A 60 4.45 13.24 -9.95
N LEU A 61 3.66 14.15 -9.38
CA LEU A 61 3.19 14.13 -8.00
C LEU A 61 1.72 13.70 -7.98
N ARG A 62 1.37 12.78 -7.08
CA ARG A 62 0.00 12.37 -6.81
C ARG A 62 -0.37 12.73 -5.38
N VAL A 63 -1.47 13.45 -5.22
CA VAL A 63 -1.95 13.94 -3.93
C VAL A 63 -3.41 13.53 -3.73
N ASN A 64 -3.77 13.13 -2.53
CA ASN A 64 -5.16 12.85 -2.20
C ASN A 64 -6.01 14.14 -2.28
N ASN A 65 -7.23 14.03 -2.81
CA ASN A 65 -8.15 15.14 -2.99
C ASN A 65 -8.41 15.93 -1.69
N GLY A 66 -8.43 15.27 -0.54
CA GLY A 66 -8.71 15.98 0.70
C GLY A 66 -7.54 16.82 1.23
N TYR A 67 -6.41 16.90 0.53
CA TYR A 67 -5.37 17.90 0.80
C TYR A 67 -5.59 19.24 0.08
N LEU A 68 -6.65 19.38 -0.73
CA LEU A 68 -6.97 20.65 -1.36
C LEU A 68 -7.20 21.74 -0.29
N ASP A 69 -8.01 21.44 0.72
CA ASP A 69 -8.32 22.36 1.82
C ASP A 69 -7.34 22.27 3.00
N ALA A 70 -6.20 21.58 2.82
CA ALA A 70 -5.25 21.41 3.90
C ALA A 70 -4.56 22.74 4.26
N PRO A 71 -4.23 22.96 5.54
CA PRO A 71 -3.54 24.16 5.98
C PRO A 71 -2.14 24.25 5.38
N GLU A 72 -1.60 25.47 5.33
CA GLU A 72 -0.31 25.77 4.69
C GLU A 72 0.83 24.89 5.19
N ASN A 73 0.89 24.60 6.49
CA ASN A 73 1.92 23.74 7.07
C ASN A 73 1.92 22.33 6.45
N VAL A 74 0.76 21.81 6.06
CA VAL A 74 0.63 20.51 5.37
C VAL A 74 1.06 20.62 3.91
N HIS A 75 0.68 21.69 3.20
CA HIS A 75 1.18 21.93 1.83
C HIS A 75 2.70 22.09 1.80
N ARG A 76 3.29 22.78 2.77
CA ARG A 76 4.75 22.88 2.94
C ARG A 76 5.37 21.52 3.25
N ALA A 77 4.73 20.71 4.09
CA ALA A 77 5.18 19.34 4.33
C ALA A 77 5.16 18.49 3.05
N ILE A 78 4.17 18.64 2.17
CA ILE A 78 4.18 17.98 0.84
C ILE A 78 5.41 18.37 0.04
N VAL A 79 5.77 19.66 0.01
CA VAL A 79 6.99 20.12 -0.68
C VAL A 79 8.24 19.51 -0.05
N GLN A 80 8.35 19.54 1.28
CA GLN A 80 9.48 18.96 2.00
C GLN A 80 9.60 17.44 1.81
N PHE A 81 8.47 16.73 1.71
CA PHE A 81 8.47 15.30 1.40
C PHE A 81 9.06 14.99 0.02
N VAL A 82 8.77 15.82 -0.98
CA VAL A 82 9.30 15.66 -2.35
C VAL A 82 10.76 16.10 -2.44
N GLN A 83 11.12 17.24 -1.84
CA GLN A 83 12.45 17.85 -1.95
C GLN A 83 13.46 17.35 -0.91
N GLY A 84 13.00 16.66 0.14
CA GLY A 84 13.83 16.22 1.25
C GLY A 84 15.00 15.37 0.76
N ARG A 85 16.21 15.73 1.20
CA ARG A 85 17.46 15.06 0.82
C ARG A 85 17.80 13.93 1.77
N THR A 86 17.37 14.06 3.03
CA THR A 86 17.61 13.06 4.06
C THR A 86 16.35 12.25 4.39
N ARG A 87 16.55 11.03 4.91
CA ARG A 87 15.46 10.19 5.40
C ARG A 87 14.70 10.87 6.54
N ALA A 88 15.40 11.58 7.42
CA ALA A 88 14.81 12.28 8.56
C ALA A 88 13.88 13.42 8.12
N GLU A 89 14.30 14.24 7.16
CA GLU A 89 13.46 15.31 6.58
C GLU A 89 12.17 14.75 5.99
N ARG A 90 12.27 13.68 5.20
CA ARG A 90 11.10 13.03 4.59
C ARG A 90 10.19 12.43 5.64
N HIS A 91 10.75 11.81 6.68
CA HIS A 91 9.97 11.24 7.77
C HIS A 91 9.22 12.33 8.55
N GLY A 92 9.86 13.44 8.91
CA GLY A 92 9.21 14.57 9.57
C GLY A 92 8.06 15.15 8.74
N ALA A 93 8.30 15.36 7.44
CA ALA A 93 7.26 15.80 6.51
C ALA A 93 6.11 14.78 6.38
N GLN A 94 6.42 13.49 6.32
CA GLN A 94 5.44 12.42 6.26
C GLN A 94 4.55 12.38 7.50
N GLN A 95 5.12 12.58 8.70
CA GLN A 95 4.34 12.64 9.94
C GLN A 95 3.34 13.80 9.91
N THR A 96 3.78 15.01 9.53
CA THR A 96 2.87 16.17 9.38
C THR A 96 1.74 15.91 8.38
N ILE A 97 2.06 15.30 7.23
CA ILE A 97 1.06 14.94 6.21
C ILE A 97 0.05 13.94 6.78
N LEU A 98 0.51 12.85 7.41
CA LEU A 98 -0.35 11.77 7.89
C LEU A 98 -1.19 12.16 9.11
N THR A 99 -0.70 13.11 9.93
CA THR A 99 -1.40 13.59 11.13
C THR A 99 -2.55 14.53 10.76
N HIS A 100 -2.50 15.16 9.58
CA HIS A 100 -3.59 16.01 9.12
C HIS A 100 -4.85 15.17 8.87
N PRO A 101 -5.96 15.42 9.59
CA PRO A 101 -7.19 14.68 9.40
C PRO A 101 -7.81 15.12 8.08
N VAL A 102 -7.70 14.28 7.05
CA VAL A 102 -8.33 14.48 5.73
C VAL A 102 -9.86 14.23 5.79
N ALA A 103 -10.47 14.49 6.95
CA ALA A 103 -11.69 13.86 7.45
C ALA A 103 -13.01 14.41 6.88
N ALA A 104 -13.03 15.52 6.13
CA ALA A 104 -14.32 16.12 5.73
C ALA A 104 -14.87 15.66 4.36
N ALA A 105 -14.03 15.28 3.39
CA ALA A 105 -14.47 15.04 2.02
C ALA A 105 -14.90 13.58 1.72
N HIS A 106 -14.81 12.66 2.68
CA HIS A 106 -14.90 11.22 2.41
C HIS A 106 -15.85 10.43 3.32
N ARG A 107 -17.11 10.89 3.45
CA ARG A 107 -18.26 9.97 3.60
C ARG A 107 -18.52 9.22 2.28
N ALA A 108 -17.51 8.54 1.75
CA ALA A 108 -17.78 7.50 0.75
C ALA A 108 -18.37 6.31 1.52
N PRO A 109 -19.46 5.68 1.02
CA PRO A 109 -20.10 4.58 1.70
C PRO A 109 -19.06 3.51 2.03
N VAL A 110 -19.11 2.99 3.26
CA VAL A 110 -18.37 1.79 3.69
C VAL A 110 -18.41 0.83 2.52
N ARG A 111 -17.26 0.55 1.91
CA ARG A 111 -17.19 -0.38 0.78
C ARG A 111 -17.80 -1.68 1.30
N ARG A 112 -19.02 -1.99 0.86
CA ARG A 112 -19.62 -3.30 1.14
C ARG A 112 -18.55 -4.32 0.74
N PRO A 113 -18.13 -5.24 1.64
CA PRO A 113 -17.19 -6.27 1.27
C PRO A 113 -17.69 -6.88 -0.02
N GLY A 114 -16.87 -6.78 -1.08
CA GLY A 114 -17.26 -7.29 -2.39
C GLY A 114 -17.66 -8.74 -2.17
N ARG A 115 -18.93 -9.07 -2.45
CA ARG A 115 -19.50 -10.38 -2.16
C ARG A 115 -18.54 -11.42 -2.72
N ALA A 116 -17.94 -12.24 -1.85
CA ALA A 116 -17.11 -13.35 -2.28
C ALA A 116 -17.94 -14.14 -3.28
N ARG A 117 -17.38 -14.39 -4.46
CA ARG A 117 -18.14 -15.13 -5.45
C ARG A 117 -18.37 -16.54 -4.90
N PRO A 118 -19.53 -17.16 -5.08
CA PRO A 118 -19.82 -18.47 -4.51
C PRO A 118 -18.73 -19.51 -4.84
N GLU A 119 -18.13 -19.43 -6.03
CA GLU A 119 -17.05 -20.31 -6.48
C GLU A 119 -15.75 -20.18 -5.67
N ASP A 120 -15.55 -19.06 -4.97
CA ASP A 120 -14.35 -18.80 -4.17
C ASP A 120 -14.48 -19.35 -2.74
N ALA A 121 -15.68 -19.75 -2.31
CA ALA A 121 -15.96 -20.04 -0.90
C ALA A 121 -15.09 -21.18 -0.35
N THR A 122 -14.89 -22.24 -1.13
CA THR A 122 -14.03 -23.37 -0.73
C THR A 122 -12.58 -22.93 -0.59
N THR A 123 -12.04 -22.25 -1.60
CA THR A 123 -10.67 -21.74 -1.59
C THR A 123 -10.43 -20.77 -0.43
N LEU A 124 -11.38 -19.89 -0.14
CA LEU A 124 -11.29 -18.95 0.99
C LEU A 124 -11.31 -19.67 2.34
N ARG A 125 -12.16 -20.68 2.51
CA ARG A 125 -12.17 -21.51 3.72
C ARG A 125 -10.84 -22.24 3.90
N GLU A 126 -10.28 -22.79 2.84
CA GLU A 126 -8.98 -23.46 2.91
C GLU A 126 -7.84 -22.48 3.23
N LEU A 127 -7.82 -21.29 2.61
CA LEU A 127 -6.82 -20.27 2.94
C LEU A 127 -6.92 -19.83 4.41
N ALA A 128 -8.15 -19.67 4.94
CA ALA A 128 -8.37 -19.32 6.34
C ALA A 128 -7.90 -20.44 7.28
N HIS A 129 -8.19 -21.70 6.94
CA HIS A 129 -7.68 -22.85 7.68
C HIS A 129 -6.15 -22.89 7.71
N TRP A 130 -5.50 -22.72 6.56
CA TRP A 130 -4.04 -22.70 6.48
C TRP A 130 -3.42 -21.50 7.19
N HIS A 131 -4.07 -20.34 7.20
CA HIS A 131 -3.63 -19.20 8.00
C HIS A 131 -3.61 -19.56 9.49
N GLN A 132 -4.70 -20.12 10.02
CA GLN A 132 -4.76 -20.55 11.42
C GLN A 132 -3.70 -21.62 11.74
N GLU A 133 -3.50 -22.58 10.85
CA GLU A 133 -2.53 -23.65 11.06
C GLU A 133 -1.08 -23.15 10.98
N TYR A 134 -0.77 -22.24 10.04
CA TYR A 134 0.54 -21.59 10.00
C TYR A 134 0.76 -20.67 11.19
N ASN A 135 -0.29 -19.98 11.66
CA ASN A 135 -0.21 -19.15 12.85
C ASN A 135 0.24 -20.01 14.05
N ARG A 136 -0.43 -21.13 14.28
CA ARG A 136 -0.04 -22.12 15.31
C ARG A 136 1.40 -22.62 15.12
N ARG A 137 1.76 -23.10 13.92
CA ARG A 137 3.06 -23.75 13.67
C ARG A 137 4.26 -22.79 13.70
N HIS A 138 4.09 -21.59 13.19
CA HIS A 138 5.21 -20.69 12.88
C HIS A 138 5.21 -19.39 13.67
N PHE A 139 4.07 -19.00 14.22
CA PHE A 139 3.90 -17.74 14.96
C PHE A 139 3.40 -17.96 16.40
N GLY A 140 3.32 -19.21 16.86
CA GLY A 140 2.90 -19.54 18.23
C GLY A 140 1.40 -19.29 18.48
N GLY A 141 0.60 -19.15 17.43
CA GLY A 141 -0.84 -18.88 17.52
C GLY A 141 -1.19 -17.46 17.95
N THR A 142 -0.24 -16.52 17.92
CA THR A 142 -0.44 -15.16 18.44
C THR A 142 -0.95 -14.16 17.41
N LEU A 143 -0.87 -14.48 16.11
CA LEU A 143 -1.36 -13.57 15.08
C LEU A 143 -2.89 -13.45 15.14
N ALA A 144 -3.40 -12.24 14.95
CA ALA A 144 -4.84 -12.00 14.90
C ALA A 144 -5.50 -12.75 13.74
N GLU A 145 -6.75 -13.17 13.95
CA GLU A 145 -7.58 -13.64 12.86
C GLU A 145 -7.99 -12.46 11.98
N ILE A 146 -7.64 -12.54 10.69
CA ILE A 146 -7.87 -11.46 9.73
C ILE A 146 -8.62 -11.97 8.50
N GLN A 147 -9.25 -11.05 7.79
CA GLN A 147 -9.98 -11.39 6.59
C GLN A 147 -9.02 -11.80 5.46
N ILE A 148 -9.29 -12.94 4.83
CA ILE A 148 -8.62 -13.37 3.59
C ILE A 148 -9.53 -13.12 2.39
N LYS A 149 -8.97 -12.56 1.31
CA LYS A 149 -9.69 -12.24 0.06
C LYS A 149 -9.01 -12.82 -1.17
N LEU A 150 -9.80 -13.04 -2.21
CA LEU A 150 -9.32 -13.39 -3.54
C LEU A 150 -9.52 -12.25 -4.54
N SER A 151 -8.43 -11.81 -5.18
CA SER A 151 -8.48 -10.78 -6.22
C SER A 151 -8.29 -11.35 -7.61
N GLY A 152 -9.20 -11.01 -8.53
CA GLY A 152 -9.01 -11.25 -9.97
C GLY A 152 -8.27 -10.12 -10.69
N ARG A 153 -8.04 -9.00 -10.00
CA ARG A 153 -7.50 -7.76 -10.59
C ARG A 153 -6.01 -7.56 -10.32
N MET A 154 -5.42 -8.37 -9.42
CA MET A 154 -3.99 -8.34 -9.15
C MET A 154 -3.20 -8.85 -10.36
N LYS A 155 -2.50 -7.93 -11.03
CA LYS A 155 -1.67 -8.22 -12.22
C LYS A 155 -0.18 -8.29 -11.90
N SER A 156 0.29 -7.48 -10.96
CA SER A 156 1.72 -7.30 -10.65
C SER A 156 2.18 -7.95 -9.35
N ARG A 157 1.26 -8.51 -8.56
CA ARG A 157 1.55 -9.13 -7.26
C ARG A 157 0.76 -10.43 -7.11
N LEU A 158 1.31 -11.37 -6.33
CA LEU A 158 0.71 -12.66 -6.04
C LEU A 158 -0.12 -12.64 -4.75
N GLY A 159 0.36 -11.88 -3.76
CA GLY A 159 -0.30 -11.63 -2.47
C GLY A 159 -0.13 -10.15 -2.06
N GLN A 160 -0.90 -9.75 -1.05
CA GLN A 160 -0.74 -8.48 -0.36
C GLN A 160 -1.38 -8.53 1.03
N TYR A 161 -0.60 -8.23 2.06
CA TYR A 161 -1.09 -7.79 3.36
C TYR A 161 -1.41 -6.29 3.38
N THR A 162 -2.53 -5.93 4.01
CA THR A 162 -2.94 -4.54 4.28
C THR A 162 -3.21 -4.41 5.77
N THR A 163 -2.60 -3.42 6.43
CA THR A 163 -2.82 -3.13 7.85
C THR A 163 -4.21 -2.56 8.09
N ALA A 164 -4.70 -2.67 9.32
CA ALA A 164 -5.85 -1.91 9.75
C ALA A 164 -5.60 -0.41 9.57
N THR A 165 -6.63 0.34 9.15
CA THR A 165 -6.53 1.79 8.99
C THR A 165 -7.06 2.50 10.23
N PRO A 166 -6.57 3.72 10.55
CA PRO A 166 -7.14 4.54 11.62
C PRO A 166 -8.63 4.85 11.45
N TYR A 167 -9.15 4.68 10.24
CA TYR A 167 -10.54 4.93 9.86
C TYR A 167 -11.45 3.69 9.99
N GLY A 168 -10.97 2.62 10.64
CA GLY A 168 -11.77 1.45 11.00
C GLY A 168 -11.84 0.34 9.94
N GLU A 169 -11.07 0.42 8.85
CA GLU A 169 -10.93 -0.73 7.93
C GLU A 169 -10.02 -1.79 8.58
N PRO A 170 -10.44 -3.06 8.69
CA PRO A 170 -9.66 -4.10 9.34
C PRO A 170 -8.44 -4.51 8.51
N ALA A 171 -7.46 -5.12 9.16
CA ALA A 171 -6.34 -5.75 8.46
C ALA A 171 -6.83 -6.92 7.60
N GLU A 172 -6.18 -7.14 6.45
CA GLU A 172 -6.55 -8.20 5.52
C GLU A 172 -5.35 -8.74 4.73
N ILE A 173 -5.45 -10.01 4.32
CA ILE A 173 -4.59 -10.62 3.30
C ILE A 173 -5.39 -10.84 2.03
N THR A 174 -4.88 -10.38 0.90
CA THR A 174 -5.45 -10.65 -0.42
C THR A 174 -4.51 -11.52 -1.25
N ILE A 175 -5.00 -12.64 -1.77
CA ILE A 175 -4.28 -13.53 -2.68
C ILE A 175 -4.86 -13.40 -4.11
N SER A 176 -4.00 -13.46 -5.12
CA SER A 176 -4.41 -13.41 -6.52
C SER A 176 -5.07 -14.73 -6.96
N ARG A 177 -6.28 -14.65 -7.51
CA ARG A 177 -6.97 -15.82 -8.09
C ARG A 177 -6.20 -16.40 -9.28
N ASN A 178 -5.58 -15.51 -10.08
CA ASN A 178 -4.73 -15.94 -11.19
C ASN A 178 -3.49 -16.68 -10.70
N HIS A 179 -2.95 -16.31 -9.54
CA HIS A 179 -1.81 -17.01 -8.95
C HIS A 179 -2.15 -18.46 -8.61
N ILE A 180 -3.25 -18.67 -7.89
CA ILE A 180 -3.73 -20.01 -7.52
C ILE A 180 -3.92 -20.87 -8.77
N ARG A 181 -4.60 -20.32 -9.79
CA ARG A 181 -4.86 -21.05 -11.03
C ARG A 181 -3.61 -21.36 -11.85
N LYS A 182 -2.65 -20.42 -11.91
CA LYS A 182 -1.48 -20.53 -12.80
C LYS A 182 -0.30 -21.27 -12.16
N HIS A 183 -0.04 -21.02 -10.87
CA HIS A 183 1.13 -21.54 -10.18
C HIS A 183 0.78 -22.68 -9.20
N GLY A 184 -0.51 -22.92 -8.96
CA GLY A 184 -0.99 -24.00 -8.12
C GLY A 184 -1.12 -23.63 -6.65
N TRP A 185 -1.68 -24.57 -5.89
CA TRP A 185 -2.06 -24.36 -4.49
C TRP A 185 -0.86 -24.23 -3.54
N ALA A 186 0.16 -25.06 -3.70
CA ALA A 186 1.36 -25.01 -2.85
C ALA A 186 2.07 -23.64 -2.92
N GLU A 187 2.18 -23.07 -4.11
CA GLU A 187 2.76 -21.73 -4.30
C GLU A 187 1.87 -20.61 -3.71
N ALA A 188 0.55 -20.80 -3.74
CA ALA A 188 -0.39 -19.88 -3.09
C ALA A 188 -0.26 -19.92 -1.57
N LEU A 189 -0.06 -21.10 -0.96
CA LEU A 189 0.21 -21.23 0.47
C LEU A 189 1.58 -20.64 0.85
N HIS A 190 2.59 -20.80 -0.01
CA HIS A 190 3.88 -20.13 0.16
C HIS A 190 3.71 -18.61 0.17
N THR A 191 2.88 -18.06 -0.74
CA THR A 191 2.53 -16.64 -0.74
C THR A 191 1.72 -16.24 0.50
N LEU A 192 0.76 -17.04 0.95
CA LEU A 192 0.02 -16.77 2.18
C LEU A 192 0.98 -16.64 3.37
N LEU A 193 1.91 -17.57 3.52
CA LEU A 193 2.90 -17.55 4.59
C LEU A 193 3.82 -16.30 4.50
N HIS A 194 4.16 -15.85 3.28
CA HIS A 194 4.84 -14.57 3.06
C HIS A 194 4.05 -13.37 3.58
N GLU A 195 2.76 -13.28 3.22
CA GLU A 195 1.92 -12.19 3.71
C GLU A 195 1.71 -12.26 5.24
N MET A 196 1.71 -13.45 5.83
CA MET A 196 1.66 -13.62 7.29
C MET A 196 2.93 -13.13 7.99
N VAL A 197 4.10 -13.18 7.35
CA VAL A 197 5.30 -12.54 7.90
C VAL A 197 5.15 -11.02 7.94
N HIS A 198 4.49 -10.41 6.95
CA HIS A 198 4.14 -9.00 6.98
C HIS A 198 3.09 -8.67 8.06
N GLN A 199 2.11 -9.55 8.26
CA GLN A 199 1.17 -9.45 9.38
C GLN A 199 1.92 -9.47 10.73
N TRP A 200 2.82 -10.43 10.92
CA TRP A 200 3.66 -10.53 12.11
C TRP A 200 4.48 -9.27 12.36
N GLN A 201 5.07 -8.66 11.32
CA GLN A 201 5.76 -7.38 11.48
C GLN A 201 4.82 -6.30 12.01
N ALA A 202 3.63 -6.18 11.41
CA ALA A 202 2.66 -5.17 11.82
C ALA A 202 2.19 -5.35 13.27
N GLU A 203 1.86 -6.57 13.67
CA GLU A 203 1.34 -6.87 15.01
C GLU A 203 2.40 -6.80 16.11
N THR A 204 3.68 -6.97 15.75
CA THR A 204 4.81 -6.78 16.67
C THR A 204 5.38 -5.37 16.66
N GLY A 205 4.76 -4.44 15.92
CA GLY A 205 5.21 -3.05 15.83
C GLY A 205 6.49 -2.84 15.02
N LEU A 206 6.90 -3.83 14.22
CA LEU A 206 8.04 -3.72 13.31
C LEU A 206 7.67 -3.00 12.01
N PRO A 207 8.63 -2.33 11.36
CA PRO A 207 8.43 -1.81 10.00
C PRO A 207 8.03 -2.92 9.03
N ILE A 208 7.03 -2.65 8.18
CA ILE A 208 6.58 -3.58 7.13
C ILE A 208 7.46 -3.38 5.90
N ASP A 209 8.51 -4.16 5.81
CA ASP A 209 9.45 -4.22 4.68
C ASP A 209 10.12 -5.59 4.58
N HIS A 210 10.97 -5.79 3.57
CA HIS A 210 11.79 -7.01 3.41
C HIS A 210 13.18 -6.89 4.06
N GLY A 211 13.29 -6.12 5.14
CA GLY A 211 14.51 -5.87 5.91
C GLY A 211 14.99 -7.09 6.70
N THR A 212 15.99 -6.91 7.57
CA THR A 212 16.64 -8.02 8.28
C THR A 212 15.65 -8.86 9.07
N MET A 213 14.72 -8.23 9.81
CA MET A 213 13.72 -8.94 10.62
C MET A 213 12.78 -9.79 9.75
N PHE A 214 12.34 -9.25 8.62
CA PHE A 214 11.58 -10.03 7.64
C PHE A 214 12.36 -11.24 7.17
N ARG A 215 13.61 -11.05 6.73
CA ARG A 215 14.43 -12.14 6.18
C ARG A 215 14.68 -13.23 7.22
N THR A 216 14.97 -12.84 8.46
CA THR A 216 15.14 -13.80 9.57
C THR A 216 13.88 -14.61 9.81
N LYS A 217 12.72 -13.94 9.89
CA LYS A 217 11.45 -14.65 10.10
C LYS A 217 11.07 -15.51 8.90
N ALA A 218 11.24 -14.99 7.68
CA ALA A 218 11.01 -15.70 6.43
C ALA A 218 11.80 -17.01 6.37
N THR A 219 13.11 -16.97 6.64
CA THR A 219 13.93 -18.18 6.72
C THR A 219 13.44 -19.14 7.79
N ALA A 220 13.09 -18.64 8.99
CA ALA A 220 12.60 -19.47 10.09
C ALA A 220 11.27 -20.17 9.78
N VAL A 221 10.41 -19.57 8.95
CA VAL A 221 9.15 -20.18 8.52
C VAL A 221 9.26 -20.95 7.19
N GLY A 222 10.47 -21.06 6.63
CA GLY A 222 10.75 -21.85 5.44
C GLY A 222 10.35 -21.18 4.11
N ILE A 223 10.28 -19.85 4.07
CA ILE A 223 9.98 -19.10 2.84
C ILE A 223 11.22 -18.34 2.34
N ALA A 224 11.38 -18.27 1.02
CA ALA A 224 12.46 -17.48 0.43
C ALA A 224 12.22 -15.98 0.66
N ALA A 225 13.24 -15.28 1.15
CA ALA A 225 13.09 -13.89 1.60
C ALA A 225 12.87 -12.85 0.48
N GLN A 226 12.93 -13.26 -0.80
CA GLN A 226 12.73 -12.39 -1.96
C GLN A 226 11.42 -12.72 -2.68
N ALA A 227 10.38 -11.92 -2.46
CA ALA A 227 9.19 -11.88 -3.33
C ALA A 227 9.39 -10.98 -4.56
N ARG A 228 10.50 -11.20 -5.30
CA ARG A 228 10.63 -10.79 -6.70
C ARG A 228 11.06 -12.00 -7.51
N ARG A 229 10.17 -12.96 -7.69
CA ARG A 229 10.30 -13.85 -8.85
C ARG A 229 9.71 -13.09 -10.03
N GLU A 230 10.61 -12.45 -10.78
CA GLU A 230 10.29 -11.91 -12.10
C GLU A 230 9.55 -12.97 -12.93
N LEU A 231 8.61 -12.49 -13.74
CA LEU A 231 7.88 -13.29 -14.71
C LEU A 231 8.86 -13.91 -15.73
N ARG A 232 9.40 -15.11 -15.47
CA ARG A 232 9.93 -16.06 -16.47
C ARG A 232 10.08 -17.49 -15.92
N ALA A 233 10.06 -18.45 -16.86
CA ALA A 233 9.80 -19.90 -16.78
C ALA A 233 10.79 -20.76 -15.93
N PRO A 234 10.57 -22.08 -15.73
CA PRO A 234 10.94 -22.80 -14.50
C PRO A 234 12.31 -23.52 -14.53
N ALA A 235 12.91 -23.70 -13.34
CA ALA A 235 13.80 -24.82 -12.93
C ALA A 235 14.19 -24.68 -11.43
N PRO A 236 14.72 -25.71 -10.73
CA PRO A 236 14.58 -27.17 -10.90
C PRO A 236 13.82 -27.85 -9.72
N LYS A 237 13.37 -29.09 -9.95
CA LYS A 237 12.42 -29.91 -9.16
C LYS A 237 12.88 -30.39 -7.76
N ALA A 238 14.01 -29.94 -7.21
CA ALA A 238 14.61 -30.60 -6.04
C ALA A 238 14.01 -30.22 -4.67
N LEU A 239 13.34 -29.08 -4.51
CA LEU A 239 12.75 -28.66 -3.22
C LEU A 239 11.26 -28.98 -3.06
N ILE A 240 10.55 -29.31 -4.14
CA ILE A 240 9.10 -29.56 -4.13
C ILE A 240 8.75 -30.96 -3.57
N VAL A 241 9.69 -31.90 -3.63
CA VAL A 241 9.47 -33.31 -3.23
C VAL A 241 9.24 -33.45 -1.72
N ALA A 242 9.90 -32.63 -0.89
CA ALA A 242 9.75 -32.71 0.57
C ALA A 242 8.37 -32.23 1.08
N GLN A 243 7.67 -31.39 0.32
CA GLN A 243 6.34 -30.89 0.69
C GLN A 243 5.20 -31.74 0.10
N GLN A 244 5.45 -32.47 -1.01
CA GLN A 244 4.45 -33.38 -1.60
C GLN A 244 4.26 -34.67 -0.79
N GLU A 245 5.28 -35.19 -0.11
CA GLU A 245 5.15 -36.44 0.67
C GLU A 245 4.28 -36.30 1.93
N LEU A 246 4.16 -35.09 2.49
CA LEU A 246 3.33 -34.85 3.67
C LEU A 246 1.85 -34.65 3.33
N GLY A 247 1.53 -34.13 2.14
CA GLY A 247 0.14 -33.98 1.68
C GLY A 247 -0.49 -35.31 1.24
N LEU A 248 0.29 -36.21 0.63
CA LEU A 248 -0.21 -37.50 0.15
C LEU A 248 -0.45 -38.53 1.28
N ARG A 249 0.21 -38.41 2.44
CA ARG A 249 -0.01 -39.30 3.59
C ARG A 249 -1.30 -39.00 4.36
N ALA A 250 -1.83 -37.78 4.27
CA ALA A 250 -3.10 -37.40 4.90
C ALA A 250 -4.33 -37.88 4.10
N ALA A 251 -4.19 -38.10 2.78
CA ALA A 251 -5.28 -38.53 1.91
C ALA A 251 -5.47 -40.06 1.80
N ARG A 252 -4.61 -40.87 2.45
CA ARG A 252 -4.67 -42.35 2.41
C ARG A 252 -5.11 -42.99 3.74
N ARG A 253 -5.58 -42.19 4.70
CA ARG A 253 -6.11 -42.67 6.00
C ARG A 253 -7.49 -42.07 6.31
N SER A 254 -8.33 -41.98 5.28
CA SER A 254 -9.76 -41.69 5.36
C SER A 254 -10.50 -42.74 4.55
#